data_AF-A0A917PFQ9-F1
#
_entry.id   AF-A0A917PFQ9-F1
#
_cell.length_a   1.000
_cell.length_b   1.000
_cell.length_c   1.000
_cell.angle_alpha   90.00
_cell.angle_beta   90.00
_cell.angle_gamma   90.00
#
_symmetry.space_group_name_H-M   'P 1'
#
loop_
_entity.id
_entity.type
_entity.pdbx_description
1 polymer ?
#
loop_
_entity_poly.entity_id
_entity_poly.type
_entity_poly.pdbx_seq_one_letter_code
_entity_poly.pdbx_strand_id
1 'polypeptide(L)'
;MSEQHQQAESPSPATDAPAPAPVADEVLLAAVDLARRTMLEVTRPETVGSVVGHVVEDEHVLTLLFAADLSGYPGWHWSVTIARVEGAEPTVLETELMPGEAALLAPEWVPWSERLADYRAAQEAAAAAASAEGGAGDLEELAAAAEDELEDDEDELADDEDEDEDDADLDDEAELDAAFGHDSGDDAFDGIDIDSLDDSAIDDPADEDDSADEDDSADDAAGQSDDRRS
;
A
#
# COMPACT_ATOMS: atom_id res chain seq x y z
N MET A 1 -10.15 45.53 23.54
CA MET A 1 -10.54 44.26 24.17
C MET A 1 -9.30 43.39 24.18
N SER A 2 -8.61 43.36 25.33
CA SER A 2 -7.43 42.52 25.52
C SER A 2 -7.93 41.21 26.11
N GLU A 3 -7.95 40.16 25.29
CA GLU A 3 -8.28 38.80 25.73
C GLU A 3 -7.14 38.27 26.61
N GLN A 4 -7.39 38.25 27.91
CA GLN A 4 -6.57 37.52 28.87
C GLN A 4 -6.82 36.03 28.67
N HIS A 5 -5.88 35.34 28.01
CA HIS A 5 -5.81 33.88 28.05
C HIS A 5 -5.47 33.44 29.47
N GLN A 6 -6.47 32.89 30.17
CA GLN A 6 -6.30 32.21 31.45
C GLN A 6 -5.41 30.98 31.24
N GLN A 7 -4.27 30.96 31.92
CA GLN A 7 -3.37 29.81 31.94
C GLN A 7 -4.06 28.68 32.71
N ALA A 8 -4.38 27.59 32.01
CA ALA A 8 -4.73 26.32 32.62
C ALA A 8 -3.47 25.75 33.30
N GLU A 9 -3.54 25.62 34.62
CA GLU A 9 -2.53 24.98 35.46
C GLU A 9 -2.38 23.52 35.02
N SER A 10 -1.21 23.18 34.44
CA SER A 10 -0.91 21.82 34.03
C SER A 10 -0.68 20.94 35.27
N PRO A 11 -1.31 19.76 35.40
CA PRO A 11 -0.97 18.85 36.46
C PRO A 11 0.49 18.40 36.31
N SER A 12 1.26 18.49 37.40
CA SER A 12 2.65 18.03 37.46
C SER A 12 2.76 16.55 37.07
N PRO A 13 3.83 16.13 36.38
CA PRO A 13 4.02 14.72 36.06
C PRO A 13 4.30 13.97 37.37
N ALA A 14 3.39 13.08 37.75
CA ALA A 14 3.72 12.02 38.67
C ALA A 14 4.88 11.24 38.05
N THR A 15 6.01 11.16 38.76
CA THR A 15 7.14 10.33 38.37
C THR A 15 6.69 8.87 38.49
N ASP A 16 6.25 8.31 37.36
CA ASP A 16 6.13 6.87 37.20
C ASP A 16 7.54 6.29 37.24
N ALA A 17 7.85 5.49 38.26
CA ALA A 17 9.12 4.78 38.30
C ALA A 17 9.12 3.77 37.14
N PRO A 18 10.21 3.64 36.37
CA PRO A 18 10.22 2.75 35.21
C PRO A 18 9.91 1.32 35.66
N ALA A 19 8.90 0.72 35.04
CA ALA A 19 8.59 -0.70 35.19
C ALA A 19 9.85 -1.55 34.91
N PRO A 20 10.02 -2.70 35.58
CA PRO A 20 11.15 -3.58 35.32
C PRO A 20 11.12 -4.04 33.85
N ALA A 21 12.29 -4.08 33.20
CA ALA A 21 12.40 -4.56 31.82
C ALA A 21 11.94 -6.02 31.73
N PRO A 22 11.18 -6.38 30.68
CA PRO A 22 10.67 -7.74 30.52
C PRO A 22 11.83 -8.73 30.33
N VAL A 23 11.69 -9.91 30.92
CA VAL A 23 12.68 -10.99 30.86
C VAL A 23 12.28 -11.94 29.72
N ALA A 24 13.27 -12.44 28.97
CA ALA A 24 13.02 -13.36 27.86
C ALA A 24 12.30 -14.64 28.35
N ASP A 25 11.22 -14.98 27.68
CA ASP A 25 10.47 -16.22 27.94
C ASP A 25 11.18 -17.42 27.28
N GLU A 26 11.60 -18.39 28.09
CA GLU A 26 12.30 -19.61 27.64
C GLU A 26 11.47 -20.47 26.67
N VAL A 27 10.14 -20.46 26.78
CA VAL A 27 9.24 -21.17 25.85
C VAL A 27 9.28 -20.50 24.48
N LEU A 28 9.26 -19.17 24.44
CA LEU A 28 9.32 -18.41 23.19
C LEU A 28 10.72 -18.49 22.56
N LEU A 29 11.78 -18.45 23.37
CA LEU A 29 13.15 -18.70 22.90
C LEU A 29 13.29 -20.09 22.26
N ALA A 30 12.58 -21.10 22.78
CA ALA A 30 12.57 -22.45 22.23
C ALA A 30 11.69 -22.60 20.97
N ALA A 31 10.83 -21.62 20.65
CA ALA A 31 9.86 -21.69 19.55
C ALA A 31 10.47 -21.45 18.15
N VAL A 32 11.76 -21.76 17.95
CA VAL A 32 12.49 -21.59 16.69
C VAL A 32 11.84 -22.33 15.53
N ASP A 33 11.35 -23.56 15.76
CA ASP A 33 10.71 -24.36 14.72
C ASP A 33 9.34 -23.80 14.32
N LEU A 34 8.61 -23.18 15.25
CA LEU A 34 7.37 -22.47 14.94
C LEU A 34 7.69 -21.27 14.03
N ALA A 35 8.66 -20.43 14.43
CA ALA A 35 9.06 -19.28 13.63
C ALA A 35 9.57 -19.66 12.23
N ARG A 36 10.39 -20.72 12.13
CA ARG A 36 10.86 -21.24 10.84
C ARG A 36 9.70 -21.67 9.96
N ARG A 37 8.76 -22.46 10.49
CA ARG A 37 7.60 -22.91 9.70
C ARG A 37 6.79 -21.75 9.15
N THR A 38 6.53 -20.72 9.96
CA THR A 38 5.77 -19.55 9.50
C THR A 38 6.52 -18.77 8.42
N MET A 39 7.84 -18.58 8.53
CA MET A 39 8.62 -17.96 7.45
C MET A 39 8.55 -18.76 6.14
N LEU A 40 8.49 -20.09 6.21
CA LEU A 40 8.37 -20.93 5.01
C LEU A 40 7.02 -20.81 4.29
N GLU A 41 6.03 -20.15 4.89
CA GLU A 41 4.77 -19.83 4.23
C GLU A 41 4.92 -18.64 3.26
N VAL A 42 5.91 -17.77 3.50
CA VAL A 42 6.12 -16.53 2.72
C VAL A 42 7.40 -16.53 1.90
N THR A 43 8.36 -17.40 2.21
CA THR A 43 9.64 -17.48 1.50
C THR A 43 10.17 -18.91 1.37
N ARG A 44 11.21 -19.09 0.56
CA ARG A 44 11.87 -20.38 0.33
C ARG A 44 12.86 -20.69 1.46
N PRO A 45 13.07 -21.98 1.80
CA PRO A 45 13.93 -22.37 2.92
C PRO A 45 15.39 -21.92 2.77
N GLU A 46 15.88 -21.76 1.55
CA GLU A 46 17.26 -21.34 1.29
C GLU A 46 17.52 -19.87 1.68
N THR A 47 16.45 -19.10 1.90
CA THR A 47 16.52 -17.67 2.25
C THR A 47 16.49 -17.41 3.75
N VAL A 48 16.25 -18.45 4.55
CA VAL A 48 16.09 -18.39 6.01
C VAL A 48 17.32 -18.98 6.69
N GLY A 49 18.24 -18.12 7.12
CA GLY A 49 19.50 -18.50 7.74
C GLY A 49 19.39 -18.96 9.20
N SER A 50 20.51 -18.89 9.92
CA SER A 50 20.57 -19.22 11.36
C SER A 50 19.87 -18.17 12.23
N VAL A 51 19.47 -18.57 13.45
CA VAL A 51 19.04 -17.60 14.47
C VAL A 51 20.24 -16.72 14.83
N VAL A 52 20.07 -15.40 14.76
CA VAL A 52 21.12 -14.41 15.05
C VAL A 52 20.87 -13.64 16.34
N GLY A 53 19.64 -13.66 16.87
CA GLY A 53 19.31 -12.98 18.11
C GLY A 53 17.83 -13.05 18.46
N HIS A 54 17.45 -12.27 19.46
CA HIS A 54 16.07 -12.04 19.84
C HIS A 54 15.89 -10.64 20.43
N VAL A 55 14.66 -10.15 20.44
CA VAL A 55 14.22 -8.94 21.14
C VAL A 55 13.06 -9.31 22.05
N VAL A 56 13.10 -8.85 23.30
CA VAL A 56 11.97 -9.02 24.23
C VAL A 56 11.09 -7.79 24.08
N GLU A 57 9.91 -7.99 23.49
CA GLU A 57 8.96 -6.91 23.21
C GLU A 57 8.14 -6.57 24.47
N ASP A 58 7.61 -7.61 25.13
CA ASP A 58 6.79 -7.48 26.35
C ASP A 58 6.78 -8.81 27.14
N GLU A 59 6.01 -8.88 28.23
CA GLU A 59 5.74 -10.12 28.94
C GLU A 59 5.04 -11.12 28.01
N HIS A 60 5.64 -12.30 27.83
CA HIS A 60 5.15 -13.33 26.90
C HIS A 60 5.08 -12.89 25.43
N VAL A 61 5.88 -11.89 25.02
CA VAL A 61 6.04 -11.49 23.61
C VAL A 61 7.52 -11.35 23.27
N LEU A 62 7.98 -12.05 22.25
CA LEU A 62 9.38 -12.12 21.87
C LEU A 62 9.54 -12.20 20.35
N THR A 63 10.47 -11.43 19.81
CA THR A 63 10.85 -11.44 18.40
C THR A 63 12.12 -12.27 18.22
N LEU A 64 12.05 -13.34 17.43
CA LEU A 64 13.23 -14.10 17.00
C LEU A 64 13.80 -13.52 15.71
N LEU A 65 15.12 -13.31 15.69
CA LEU A 65 15.83 -12.77 14.53
C LEU A 65 16.62 -13.89 13.82
N PHE A 66 16.49 -13.97 12.50
CA PHE A 66 17.21 -14.92 11.65
C PHE A 66 18.00 -14.18 10.58
N ALA A 67 19.19 -14.67 10.22
CA ALA A 67 19.90 -14.15 9.05
C ALA A 67 19.03 -14.30 7.79
N ALA A 68 18.98 -13.25 6.96
CA ALA A 68 18.35 -13.34 5.65
C ALA A 68 19.39 -13.71 4.59
N ASP A 69 19.31 -14.92 4.04
CA ASP A 69 20.22 -15.40 2.99
C ASP A 69 19.68 -15.04 1.59
N LEU A 70 19.24 -13.79 1.45
CA LEU A 70 18.72 -13.22 0.20
C LEU A 70 19.80 -12.38 -0.48
N SER A 71 20.15 -12.72 -1.72
CA SER A 71 21.18 -12.01 -2.49
C SER A 71 20.89 -10.52 -2.71
N GLY A 72 19.61 -10.14 -2.78
CA GLY A 72 19.18 -8.74 -2.92
C GLY A 72 19.08 -7.97 -1.60
N TYR A 73 19.21 -8.64 -0.46
CA TYR A 73 19.03 -8.05 0.87
C TYR A 73 20.23 -8.32 1.78
N PRO A 74 21.46 -7.96 1.37
CA PRO A 74 22.66 -8.17 2.19
C PRO A 74 22.55 -7.36 3.49
N GLY A 75 22.81 -8.02 4.63
CA GLY A 75 22.76 -7.40 5.95
C GLY A 75 21.35 -7.25 6.55
N TRP A 76 20.32 -7.78 5.88
CA TRP A 76 18.97 -7.84 6.41
C TRP A 76 18.77 -9.10 7.28
N HIS A 77 17.72 -9.07 8.10
CA HIS A 77 17.30 -10.23 8.90
C HIS A 77 15.80 -10.45 8.76
N TRP A 78 15.37 -11.70 8.95
CA TRP A 78 13.97 -12.00 9.20
C TRP A 78 13.65 -11.81 10.68
N SER A 79 12.52 -11.20 10.97
CA SER A 79 11.96 -11.04 12.31
C SER A 79 10.67 -11.82 12.40
N VAL A 80 10.52 -12.62 13.46
CA VAL A 80 9.28 -13.32 13.75
C VAL A 80 8.87 -13.03 15.17
N THR A 81 7.80 -12.25 15.34
CA THR A 81 7.24 -11.93 16.66
C THR A 81 6.30 -13.05 17.08
N ILE A 82 6.55 -13.62 18.26
CA ILE A 82 5.79 -14.73 18.83
C ILE A 82 5.25 -14.28 20.18
N ALA A 83 3.99 -14.61 20.43
CA ALA A 83 3.37 -14.41 21.74
C ALA A 83 2.83 -15.72 22.28
N ARG A 84 2.67 -15.80 23.61
CA ARG A 84 1.92 -16.90 24.23
C ARG A 84 1.01 -16.40 25.34
N VAL A 85 -0.06 -17.16 25.57
CA VAL A 85 -0.91 -17.04 26.75
C VAL A 85 -0.58 -18.16 27.71
N GLU A 86 -0.67 -17.91 29.01
CA GLU A 86 -0.39 -18.94 30.01
C GLU A 86 -1.27 -20.19 29.85
N GLY A 87 -0.64 -21.35 29.83
CA GLY A 87 -1.30 -22.64 29.60
C GLY A 87 -1.70 -22.94 28.16
N ALA A 88 -1.39 -22.07 27.20
CA ALA A 88 -1.63 -22.28 25.76
C ALA A 88 -0.32 -22.44 24.97
N GLU A 89 -0.42 -22.95 23.75
CA GLU A 89 0.71 -23.01 22.82
C GLU A 89 1.04 -21.61 22.26
N PRO A 90 2.32 -21.29 22.01
CA PRO A 90 2.71 -20.03 21.38
C PRO A 90 2.14 -19.85 19.97
N THR A 91 1.89 -18.61 19.59
CA THR A 91 1.40 -18.21 18.26
C THR A 91 2.25 -17.11 17.67
N VAL A 92 2.41 -17.09 16.34
CA VAL A 92 3.11 -16.02 15.63
C VAL A 92 2.16 -14.84 15.42
N LEU A 93 2.64 -13.63 15.70
CA LEU A 93 1.92 -12.38 15.47
C LEU A 93 2.23 -11.82 14.08
N GLU A 94 3.51 -11.76 13.72
CA GLU A 94 3.97 -11.22 12.44
C GLU A 94 5.28 -11.85 11.98
N THR A 95 5.59 -11.66 10.71
CA THR A 95 6.85 -12.07 10.10
C THR A 95 7.27 -11.01 9.10
N GLU A 96 8.47 -10.47 9.28
CA GLU A 96 8.95 -9.30 8.56
C GLU A 96 10.38 -9.51 8.07
N LEU A 97 10.73 -8.85 6.96
CA LEU A 97 12.10 -8.74 6.49
C LEU A 97 12.60 -7.33 6.79
N MET A 98 13.54 -7.20 7.71
CA MET A 98 13.96 -5.91 8.25
C MET A 98 15.43 -5.62 7.97
N PRO A 99 15.80 -4.36 7.68
CA PRO A 99 17.18 -3.98 7.48
C PRO A 99 17.95 -4.04 8.81
N GLY A 100 19.07 -4.76 8.82
CA GLY A 100 20.03 -4.74 9.92
C GLY A 100 21.05 -3.60 9.80
N GLU A 101 21.99 -3.51 10.75
CA GLU A 101 23.01 -2.46 10.78
C GLU A 101 23.89 -2.39 9.52
N ALA A 102 24.07 -3.53 8.85
CA ALA A 102 24.87 -3.66 7.63
C ALA A 102 24.02 -3.61 6.35
N ALA A 103 22.71 -3.32 6.46
CA ALA A 103 21.81 -3.30 5.32
C ALA A 103 22.09 -2.13 4.38
N LEU A 104 22.01 -2.40 3.07
CA LEU A 104 21.98 -1.36 2.06
C LEU A 104 20.58 -0.74 2.04
N LEU A 105 20.46 0.50 2.50
CA LEU A 105 19.22 1.26 2.49
C LEU A 105 19.04 2.03 1.19
N ALA A 106 17.78 2.26 0.83
CA ALA A 106 17.42 3.14 -0.26
C ALA A 106 17.87 4.59 0.03
N PRO A 107 18.17 5.39 -1.01
CA PRO A 107 18.37 6.82 -0.84
C PRO A 107 17.07 7.50 -0.39
N GLU A 108 17.20 8.73 0.11
CA GLU A 108 16.04 9.56 0.44
C GLU A 108 15.08 9.71 -0.75
N TRP A 109 13.79 9.66 -0.45
CA TRP A 109 12.77 9.79 -1.48
C TRP A 109 12.73 11.22 -2.01
N VAL A 110 12.82 11.36 -3.34
CA VAL A 110 12.66 12.65 -4.03
C VAL A 110 11.24 12.73 -4.63
N PRO A 111 10.49 13.82 -4.41
CA PRO A 111 9.19 14.05 -5.03
C PRO A 111 9.19 13.88 -6.54
N TRP A 112 8.10 13.33 -7.08
CA TRP A 112 7.99 13.09 -8.52
C TRP A 112 8.10 14.38 -9.35
N SER A 113 7.53 15.48 -8.86
CA SER A 113 7.64 16.80 -9.48
C SER A 113 9.09 17.26 -9.64
N GLU A 114 9.94 16.99 -8.64
CA GLU A 114 11.36 17.34 -8.67
C GLU A 114 12.14 16.44 -9.63
N ARG A 115 11.84 15.13 -9.67
CA ARG A 115 12.45 14.21 -10.65
C ARG A 115 12.14 14.62 -12.10
N LEU A 116 10.99 15.24 -12.34
CA LEU A 116 10.58 15.70 -13.67
C LEU A 116 11.06 17.11 -14.03
N ALA A 117 11.69 17.84 -13.11
CA ALA A 117 12.07 19.23 -13.35
C ALA A 117 12.98 19.37 -14.58
N ASP A 118 14.00 18.52 -14.68
CA ASP A 118 14.94 18.52 -15.82
C ASP A 118 14.25 18.18 -17.14
N TYR A 119 13.33 17.20 -17.13
CA TYR A 119 12.55 16.84 -18.31
C TYR A 119 11.66 18.01 -18.77
N ARG A 120 10.96 18.67 -17.84
CA ARG A 120 10.10 19.82 -18.13
C ARG A 120 10.93 21.00 -18.67
N ALA A 121 12.06 21.31 -18.05
CA ALA A 121 12.97 22.35 -18.52
C ALA A 121 13.51 22.04 -19.92
N ALA A 122 13.80 20.77 -20.24
CA ALA A 122 14.20 20.35 -21.57
C ALA A 122 13.07 20.53 -22.60
N GLN A 123 11.82 20.20 -22.24
CA GLN A 123 10.65 20.44 -23.10
C GLN A 123 10.43 21.93 -23.37
N GLU A 124 10.54 22.78 -22.34
CA GLU A 124 10.43 24.24 -22.48
C GLU A 124 11.55 24.82 -23.34
N ALA A 125 12.80 24.36 -23.15
CA ALA A 125 13.93 24.78 -23.98
C ALA A 125 13.76 24.34 -25.45
N ALA A 126 13.27 23.13 -25.69
CA ALA A 126 12.97 22.63 -27.04
C ALA A 126 11.84 23.44 -27.69
N ALA A 127 10.77 23.74 -26.97
CA ALA A 127 9.67 24.59 -27.45
C ALA A 127 10.14 26.02 -27.75
N ALA A 128 11.01 26.58 -26.91
CA ALA A 128 11.61 27.90 -27.12
C ALA A 128 12.53 27.90 -28.36
N ALA A 129 13.33 26.85 -28.56
CA ALA A 129 14.18 26.70 -29.73
C ALA A 129 13.34 26.58 -31.02
N ALA A 130 12.31 25.74 -31.03
CA ALA A 130 11.38 25.61 -32.16
C ALA A 130 10.69 26.95 -32.50
N SER A 131 10.34 27.73 -31.48
CA SER A 131 9.75 29.05 -31.66
C SER A 131 10.76 30.08 -32.19
N ALA A 132 12.03 29.99 -31.78
CA ALA A 132 13.10 30.89 -32.19
C ALA A 132 13.63 30.60 -33.62
N GLU A 133 13.59 29.34 -34.05
CA GLU A 133 13.92 28.96 -35.44
C GLU A 133 12.82 29.31 -36.45
N GLY A 134 11.67 29.84 -35.99
CA GLY A 134 10.84 30.76 -36.77
C GLY A 134 10.38 30.23 -38.13
N GLY A 135 9.48 29.27 -38.14
CA GLY A 135 8.69 28.87 -39.30
C GLY A 135 7.21 29.22 -39.18
N ALA A 136 6.84 30.37 -38.60
CA ALA A 136 5.47 30.92 -38.75
C ALA A 136 5.32 31.62 -40.12
N GLY A 137 5.86 31.01 -41.17
CA GLY A 137 5.50 31.33 -42.53
C GLY A 137 4.23 30.56 -42.85
N ASP A 138 3.10 31.24 -42.71
CA ASP A 138 1.87 30.96 -43.46
C ASP A 138 1.42 29.48 -43.49
N LEU A 139 0.76 29.04 -42.42
CA LEU A 139 -0.02 27.78 -42.44
C LEU A 139 -1.17 27.82 -43.47
N GLU A 140 -1.48 29.01 -44.02
CA GLU A 140 -2.50 29.23 -45.06
C GLU A 140 -1.90 29.04 -46.47
N GLU A 141 -0.67 29.50 -46.75
CA GLU A 141 0.03 29.28 -48.03
C GLU A 141 0.47 27.81 -48.26
N LEU A 142 0.84 27.09 -47.20
CA LEU A 142 1.20 25.65 -47.30
C LEU A 142 -0.01 24.74 -47.51
N ALA A 143 -1.19 25.12 -46.97
CA ALA A 143 -2.43 24.42 -47.24
C ALA A 143 -2.90 24.65 -48.70
N ALA A 144 -2.80 25.89 -49.20
CA ALA A 144 -3.15 26.20 -50.59
C ALA A 144 -2.25 25.53 -51.63
N ALA A 145 -0.97 25.29 -51.30
CA ALA A 145 -0.06 24.55 -52.18
C ALA A 145 -0.29 23.02 -52.16
N ALA A 146 -0.76 22.47 -51.04
CA ALA A 146 -1.09 21.04 -50.94
C ALA A 146 -2.42 20.68 -51.64
N GLU A 147 -3.30 21.67 -51.85
CA GLU A 147 -4.56 21.49 -52.58
C GLU A 147 -4.37 21.47 -54.12
N ASP A 148 -3.25 21.97 -54.66
CA ASP A 148 -2.95 22.02 -56.11
C ASP A 148 -2.21 20.77 -56.62
N GLU A 149 -1.59 19.97 -55.74
CA GLU A 149 -0.85 18.74 -56.09
C GLU A 149 -1.69 17.45 -56.06
N LEU A 150 -3.01 17.52 -55.80
CA LEU A 150 -3.88 16.34 -55.67
C LEU A 150 -4.76 16.06 -56.90
N GLU A 151 -4.56 16.74 -58.04
CA GLU A 151 -5.41 16.58 -59.24
C GLU A 151 -4.86 15.70 -60.38
N ASP A 152 -3.72 15.00 -60.26
CA ASP A 152 -3.20 14.24 -61.42
C ASP A 152 -2.45 12.94 -61.06
N ASP A 153 -3.14 11.94 -60.49
CA ASP A 153 -2.69 10.53 -60.63
C ASP A 153 -3.81 9.51 -60.31
N GLU A 154 -4.97 9.67 -60.96
CA GLU A 154 -5.99 8.61 -61.04
C GLU A 154 -5.94 7.89 -62.38
N ASP A 155 -4.85 7.17 -62.74
CA ASP A 155 -4.93 6.09 -63.75
C ASP A 155 -3.60 5.31 -63.88
N GLU A 156 -3.52 4.14 -63.22
CA GLU A 156 -3.09 2.84 -63.80
C GLU A 156 -2.75 1.83 -62.68
N LEU A 157 -3.78 1.18 -62.12
CA LEU A 157 -3.61 -0.11 -61.45
C LEU A 157 -3.45 -1.18 -62.53
N ALA A 158 -2.22 -1.34 -63.03
CA ALA A 158 -1.83 -2.48 -63.84
C ALA A 158 -1.51 -3.68 -62.91
N ASP A 159 -2.46 -4.60 -62.91
CA ASP A 159 -2.32 -6.05 -62.78
C ASP A 159 -0.90 -6.58 -63.06
N ASP A 160 -0.23 -7.13 -62.03
CA ASP A 160 0.83 -8.12 -62.21
C ASP A 160 0.64 -9.21 -61.15
N GLU A 161 0.20 -10.35 -61.67
CA GLU A 161 -0.04 -11.61 -60.98
C GLU A 161 1.31 -12.28 -60.60
N ASP A 162 1.30 -12.99 -59.48
CA ASP A 162 2.14 -14.14 -59.11
C ASP A 162 3.67 -13.98 -58.98
N GLU A 163 4.19 -14.27 -57.78
CA GLU A 163 5.25 -15.28 -57.62
C GLU A 163 5.31 -15.77 -56.15
N ASP A 164 4.95 -17.05 -55.97
CA ASP A 164 5.14 -17.84 -54.76
C ASP A 164 6.63 -17.97 -54.39
N GLU A 165 7.01 -17.76 -53.13
CA GLU A 165 8.12 -18.49 -52.51
C GLU A 165 7.79 -18.87 -51.07
N ASP A 166 7.80 -20.19 -50.86
CA ASP A 166 7.49 -20.94 -49.65
C ASP A 166 8.47 -20.72 -48.48
N ASP A 167 7.98 -21.13 -47.30
CA ASP A 167 8.69 -21.89 -46.25
C ASP A 167 9.55 -21.14 -45.20
N ALA A 168 8.93 -20.94 -44.03
CA ALA A 168 9.58 -21.31 -42.77
C ALA A 168 8.52 -21.70 -41.74
N ASP A 169 8.44 -23.01 -41.48
CA ASP A 169 7.76 -23.65 -40.34
C ASP A 169 7.98 -22.88 -39.01
N LEU A 170 6.89 -22.37 -38.43
CA LEU A 170 6.78 -22.08 -36.99
C LEU A 170 5.67 -22.96 -36.41
N ASP A 171 6.00 -24.23 -36.22
CA ASP A 171 5.18 -25.20 -35.49
C ASP A 171 5.60 -25.16 -34.01
N ASP A 172 4.89 -24.39 -33.18
CA ASP A 172 4.56 -24.75 -31.77
C ASP A 172 3.54 -23.76 -31.15
N GLU A 173 2.31 -23.72 -31.67
CA GLU A 173 1.20 -22.93 -31.12
C GLU A 173 0.15 -23.88 -30.53
N ALA A 174 0.45 -24.52 -29.40
CA ALA A 174 -0.56 -25.24 -28.62
C ALA A 174 -0.41 -24.93 -27.12
N GLU A 175 -1.47 -24.33 -26.57
CA GLU A 175 -1.79 -24.12 -25.13
C GLU A 175 -1.55 -22.70 -24.54
N LEU A 176 -2.19 -21.67 -25.11
CA LEU A 176 -2.45 -20.40 -24.39
C LEU A 176 -3.92 -19.91 -24.47
N ASP A 177 -4.88 -20.79 -24.78
CA ASP A 177 -6.30 -20.41 -24.98
C ASP A 177 -7.25 -20.83 -23.83
N ALA A 178 -6.77 -20.97 -22.58
CA ALA A 178 -7.64 -21.40 -21.48
C ALA A 178 -7.38 -20.77 -20.10
N ALA A 179 -6.86 -19.54 -20.02
CA ALA A 179 -6.68 -18.87 -18.72
C ALA A 179 -7.22 -17.43 -18.63
N PHE A 180 -7.44 -16.72 -19.73
CA PHE A 180 -8.15 -15.44 -19.71
C PHE A 180 -9.65 -15.69 -19.87
N GLY A 181 -10.22 -16.31 -18.82
CA GLY A 181 -11.64 -16.23 -18.59
C GLY A 181 -12.03 -14.76 -18.60
N HIS A 182 -12.97 -14.44 -19.50
CA HIS A 182 -13.67 -13.17 -19.53
C HIS A 182 -14.42 -13.01 -18.20
N ASP A 183 -13.72 -12.53 -17.18
CA ASP A 183 -14.32 -12.08 -15.93
C ASP A 183 -15.04 -10.78 -16.25
N SER A 184 -16.31 -10.89 -16.61
CA SER A 184 -17.27 -9.81 -16.48
C SER A 184 -17.54 -9.59 -14.98
N GLY A 185 -16.50 -9.20 -14.24
CA GLY A 185 -16.54 -8.76 -12.87
C GLY A 185 -16.53 -7.24 -12.87
N ASP A 186 -17.73 -6.66 -12.97
CA ASP A 186 -18.11 -5.36 -12.40
C ASP A 186 -16.94 -4.46 -11.95
N ASP A 187 -16.35 -3.72 -12.89
CA ASP A 187 -15.47 -2.58 -12.64
C ASP A 187 -16.29 -1.44 -11.98
N ALA A 188 -16.74 -1.67 -10.74
CA ALA A 188 -17.41 -0.67 -9.92
C ALA A 188 -16.47 0.48 -9.48
N PHE A 189 -15.22 0.48 -9.96
CA PHE A 189 -14.17 1.40 -9.51
C PHE A 189 -13.43 2.16 -10.62
N ASP A 190 -13.84 2.06 -11.90
CA ASP A 190 -13.22 2.84 -12.98
C ASP A 190 -13.99 4.15 -13.31
N GLY A 191 -14.64 4.74 -12.32
CA GLY A 191 -15.49 5.92 -12.52
C GLY A 191 -15.88 6.70 -11.26
N ILE A 192 -15.09 6.65 -10.19
CA ILE A 192 -15.26 7.60 -9.08
C ILE A 192 -14.65 8.94 -9.50
N ASP A 193 -15.50 9.83 -10.00
CA ASP A 193 -15.21 11.25 -10.09
C ASP A 193 -15.19 11.84 -8.67
N ILE A 194 -14.00 11.92 -8.06
CA ILE A 194 -13.81 12.49 -6.71
C ILE A 194 -14.27 13.96 -6.62
N ASP A 195 -14.37 14.64 -7.76
CA ASP A 195 -14.87 16.02 -7.86
C ASP A 195 -16.41 16.15 -7.73
N SER A 196 -17.16 15.03 -7.70
CA SER A 196 -18.62 15.01 -7.47
C SER A 196 -19.00 15.00 -5.99
N LEU A 197 -18.06 14.89 -5.06
CA LEU A 197 -18.32 15.01 -3.62
C LEU A 197 -18.49 16.49 -3.26
N ASP A 198 -19.70 16.99 -3.50
CA ASP A 198 -20.18 18.27 -3.02
C ASP A 198 -20.30 18.24 -1.48
N ASP A 199 -19.52 19.09 -0.81
CA ASP A 199 -19.37 19.23 0.64
C ASP A 199 -20.61 19.85 1.34
N SER A 200 -21.77 19.94 0.67
CA SER A 200 -22.93 20.71 1.19
C SER A 200 -24.07 19.88 1.80
N ALA A 201 -23.89 18.57 2.01
CA ALA A 201 -24.92 17.70 2.61
C ALA A 201 -24.45 16.95 3.87
N ILE A 202 -23.93 17.69 4.86
CA ILE A 202 -24.08 17.31 6.27
C ILE A 202 -25.22 18.16 6.81
N ASP A 203 -26.43 17.60 6.75
CA ASP A 203 -27.61 18.13 7.44
C ASP A 203 -27.40 17.86 8.93
N ASP A 204 -27.19 18.94 9.69
CA ASP A 204 -27.17 18.98 11.14
C ASP A 204 -28.61 18.92 11.64
N PRO A 205 -29.08 17.83 12.29
CA PRO A 205 -30.38 17.85 12.92
C PRO A 205 -30.27 18.68 14.20
N ALA A 206 -30.57 19.97 14.05
CA ALA A 206 -30.76 20.93 15.11
C ALA A 206 -31.80 20.44 16.15
N ASP A 207 -31.54 20.84 17.39
CA ASP A 207 -32.39 20.80 18.57
C ASP A 207 -33.91 20.80 18.31
N GLU A 208 -34.61 19.79 18.84
CA GLU A 208 -35.99 19.94 19.33
C GLU A 208 -36.04 19.52 20.80
N ASP A 209 -35.94 20.53 21.66
CA ASP A 209 -36.48 20.54 23.02
C ASP A 209 -38.02 20.65 22.93
N ASP A 210 -38.74 19.73 23.57
CA ASP A 210 -39.79 20.03 24.56
C ASP A 210 -40.75 18.83 24.71
N SER A 211 -40.76 18.21 25.89
CA SER A 211 -41.92 18.21 26.79
C SER A 211 -41.76 17.15 27.89
N ALA A 212 -41.85 17.65 29.11
CA ALA A 212 -41.96 16.86 30.34
C ALA A 212 -43.31 16.14 30.38
N ASP A 213 -43.31 14.88 30.82
CA ASP A 213 -44.42 14.34 31.61
C ASP A 213 -43.89 13.33 32.63
N GLU A 214 -44.42 13.45 33.83
CA GLU A 214 -44.03 12.79 35.07
C GLU A 214 -44.65 11.39 35.19
N ASP A 215 -44.04 10.57 36.07
CA ASP A 215 -44.68 9.56 36.93
C ASP A 215 -45.08 8.20 36.32
N ASP A 216 -44.41 7.11 36.74
CA ASP A 216 -44.97 6.21 37.77
C ASP A 216 -44.04 5.00 38.03
N SER A 217 -43.67 4.86 39.30
CA SER A 217 -43.51 3.63 40.08
C SER A 217 -42.99 2.33 39.43
N ALA A 218 -41.87 1.80 39.94
CA ALA A 218 -41.89 0.66 40.87
C ALA A 218 -40.49 0.07 41.11
N ASP A 219 -40.10 0.16 42.38
CA ASP A 219 -39.17 -0.70 43.11
C ASP A 219 -39.42 -2.18 42.79
N ASP A 220 -38.42 -2.92 42.29
CA ASP A 220 -38.37 -4.37 42.50
C ASP A 220 -36.93 -4.85 42.70
N ALA A 221 -36.83 -5.69 43.71
CA ALA A 221 -35.69 -5.86 44.56
C ALA A 221 -34.76 -6.99 44.09
N ALA A 222 -33.51 -6.79 44.49
CA ALA A 222 -32.45 -7.77 44.62
C ALA A 222 -32.90 -9.23 44.90
N GLY A 223 -32.28 -10.14 44.14
CA GLY A 223 -31.53 -11.25 44.71
C GLY A 223 -32.37 -12.37 45.33
N GLN A 224 -32.69 -13.38 44.50
CA GLN A 224 -33.06 -14.71 44.99
C GLN A 224 -32.00 -15.23 45.97
N SER A 225 -32.40 -15.38 47.23
CA SER A 225 -31.68 -16.14 48.23
C SER A 225 -32.01 -17.62 48.04
N ASP A 226 -30.96 -18.41 47.86
CA ASP A 226 -30.97 -19.85 47.71
C ASP A 226 -31.48 -20.52 49.00
N ASP A 227 -32.44 -21.43 48.81
CA ASP A 227 -33.21 -22.09 49.86
C ASP A 227 -32.38 -23.19 50.56
N ARG A 228 -32.43 -23.16 51.89
CA ARG A 228 -31.78 -24.13 52.76
C ARG A 228 -32.38 -25.52 52.58
N ARG A 229 -31.54 -26.49 52.21
CA ARG A 229 -31.76 -27.90 52.50
C ARG A 229 -30.79 -28.38 53.58
N SER A 230 -31.21 -28.31 54.85
CA SER A 230 -30.97 -29.31 55.91
C SER A 230 -31.57 -28.89 57.25
#